data_AF-A0A6P7SFR2-F1
#
_entry.id   AF-A0A6P7SFR2-F1
#
_cell.length_a   1.000
_cell.length_b   1.000
_cell.length_c   1.000
_cell.angle_alpha   90.00
_cell.angle_beta   90.00
_cell.angle_gamma   90.00
#
_symmetry.space_group_name_H-M   'P 1'
#
loop_
_entity.id
_entity.type
_entity.pdbx_description
1 polymer ?
#
loop_
_entity_poly.entity_id
_entity_poly.type
_entity_poly.pdbx_seq_one_letter_code
_entity_poly.pdbx_strand_id
1 'polypeptide(L)'
;MFKYAYRTLDYGHAGASRSKVLANQINSSIYFSQVKWKKMMKVLLWIPDTVVIVLLFILFPCNNHTQATTCPLLCECLQDYYVYCDDQGITPDMLKRMAEKIPRQARYIDLSQNKLNTVPTEIFEHFSKVHHLNLAVNQIKELTPGLFSNLTSLIKLNLQANLLSQLKSNLLSGLSELEELHLECNYIETIGNDSFSGLLNLKRLYLFKNNVGMIYQNSFRGLQSLHILDASNNAIFQISDYSFLDLRHLTTLQLNSNQIDSIAMFTFAGLDKLEELFLDGNRISELKPESLSTFGKSLRILSLNDNEIFLIKPNTFTKLPKLRKLFLNTNLLSEFQLETFKGVDNLREIHIRKNKFEYLPKNILMGANHIYYADFSDNLISSINTDAFANFRESVRYLFLQNNRLKELHAGMFRRMVYLRELNVSENRISVIKENVFQTLRNLRILNLSGNKLTHITPSDLIGAKSLEKLYLHSNPLESFHGFRFSNQESFTFVTMNLTLSDISPFSMTISWPFKGGTQIYWTMTGICLNRSSSCAFREQSTYFPAFKTSIYIDKLQPSSLYYVCVNPVFLSSHAQVVQCLHVRTPINSYKPFVQTTAAQVVNYSPTRITLSLVTYLLIIFIIYSS
;
A
#
# COMPACT_ATOMS: atom_id res chain seq x y z
N MET A 1 -5.83 -31.85 -1.98
CA MET A 1 -6.77 -30.71 -2.11
C MET A 1 -6.47 -29.52 -1.19
N PHE A 2 -5.43 -29.54 -0.34
CA PHE A 2 -4.93 -28.36 0.40
C PHE A 2 -3.67 -27.69 -0.23
N LYS A 3 -3.24 -28.13 -1.43
CA LYS A 3 -2.05 -27.61 -2.14
C LYS A 3 -2.38 -26.72 -3.35
N TYR A 4 -3.67 -26.48 -3.63
CA TYR A 4 -4.14 -25.71 -4.80
C TYR A 4 -4.59 -24.27 -4.48
N ALA A 5 -4.73 -23.90 -3.20
CA ALA A 5 -5.26 -22.59 -2.80
C ALA A 5 -4.21 -21.46 -2.70
N TYR A 6 -2.93 -21.76 -2.90
CA TYR A 6 -1.84 -20.76 -2.81
C TYR A 6 -1.25 -20.33 -4.17
N ARG A 7 -1.71 -20.87 -5.30
CA ARG A 7 -1.17 -20.58 -6.64
C ARG A 7 -1.91 -19.49 -7.42
N THR A 8 -2.86 -18.78 -6.80
CA THR A 8 -3.67 -17.72 -7.46
C THR A 8 -3.69 -16.36 -6.74
N LEU A 9 -2.75 -16.12 -5.81
CA LEU A 9 -2.68 -14.86 -5.05
C LEU A 9 -1.40 -14.05 -5.32
N ASP A 10 -0.98 -13.96 -6.58
CA ASP A 10 0.09 -13.05 -7.01
C ASP A 10 -0.40 -11.96 -7.99
N TYR A 11 -1.62 -11.47 -7.73
CA TYR A 11 -2.13 -10.23 -8.29
C TYR A 11 -2.75 -9.41 -7.16
N GLY A 12 -2.11 -8.31 -6.77
CA GLY A 12 -2.76 -7.40 -5.85
C GLY A 12 -1.94 -6.25 -5.30
N HIS A 13 -1.51 -5.31 -6.13
CA HIS A 13 -1.46 -3.88 -5.75
C HIS A 13 -1.75 -2.98 -6.97
N ALA A 14 -3.04 -2.65 -7.16
CA ALA A 14 -3.56 -1.33 -7.53
C ALA A 14 -5.05 -1.41 -7.93
N GLY A 15 -5.89 -0.56 -7.34
CA GLY A 15 -7.10 -0.03 -7.98
C GLY A 15 -8.38 -0.86 -7.92
N ALA A 16 -9.15 -0.68 -6.84
CA ALA A 16 -10.57 -1.00 -6.82
C ALA A 16 -11.35 -0.14 -7.85
N SER A 17 -11.84 -0.76 -8.93
CA SER A 17 -13.16 -0.50 -9.53
C SER A 17 -13.32 -1.31 -10.83
N ARG A 18 -13.86 -2.53 -10.73
CA ARG A 18 -14.62 -3.27 -11.77
C ARG A 18 -14.79 -4.73 -11.35
N SER A 19 -15.59 -4.97 -10.32
CA SER A 19 -16.05 -6.32 -9.97
C SER A 19 -17.57 -6.38 -10.06
N LYS A 20 -18.08 -6.56 -11.29
CA LYS A 20 -19.46 -7.05 -11.48
C LYS A 20 -19.77 -7.73 -12.82
N VAL A 21 -18.76 -8.14 -13.61
CA VAL A 21 -19.01 -8.82 -14.90
C VAL A 21 -18.25 -10.16 -15.07
N LEU A 22 -17.31 -10.50 -14.18
CA LEU A 22 -16.54 -11.77 -14.30
C LEU A 22 -17.03 -12.93 -13.42
N ALA A 23 -18.25 -12.84 -12.86
CA ALA A 23 -18.85 -13.91 -12.04
C ALA A 23 -19.85 -14.80 -12.78
N ASN A 24 -20.13 -14.53 -14.07
CA ASN A 24 -21.18 -15.24 -14.84
C ASN A 24 -20.67 -16.07 -16.04
N GLN A 25 -19.37 -16.38 -16.13
CA GLN A 25 -18.84 -17.26 -17.20
C GLN A 25 -18.06 -18.49 -16.71
N ILE A 26 -18.09 -18.80 -15.41
CA ILE A 26 -17.50 -20.03 -14.84
C ILE A 26 -18.57 -21.06 -14.43
N ASN A 27 -19.86 -20.74 -14.60
CA ASN A 27 -20.96 -21.62 -14.17
C ASN A 27 -21.64 -22.43 -15.30
N SER A 28 -21.02 -22.57 -16.47
CA SER A 28 -21.61 -23.31 -17.61
C SER A 28 -20.77 -24.46 -18.18
N SER A 29 -19.64 -24.87 -17.55
CA SER A 29 -18.84 -26.02 -18.03
C SER A 29 -18.77 -27.23 -17.08
N ILE A 30 -19.54 -27.25 -15.98
CA ILE A 30 -19.53 -28.35 -14.99
C ILE A 30 -20.86 -29.16 -15.01
N TYR A 31 -21.65 -29.07 -16.07
CA TYR A 31 -22.91 -29.82 -16.19
C TYR A 31 -23.02 -30.65 -17.46
N PHE A 32 -22.01 -31.49 -17.78
CA PHE A 32 -22.19 -32.61 -18.73
C PHE A 32 -21.11 -33.69 -18.56
N SER A 33 -21.12 -34.46 -17.45
CA SER A 33 -20.42 -35.77 -17.41
C SER A 33 -20.84 -36.75 -16.29
N GLN A 34 -21.99 -36.57 -15.62
CA GLN A 34 -22.39 -37.45 -14.50
C GLN A 34 -23.70 -38.23 -14.69
N VAL A 35 -24.06 -38.60 -15.91
CA VAL A 35 -25.11 -39.62 -16.14
C VAL A 35 -24.66 -40.58 -17.23
N LYS A 36 -23.85 -41.59 -16.85
CA LYS A 36 -23.79 -42.94 -17.49
C LYS A 36 -22.72 -43.88 -16.92
N TRP A 37 -22.25 -43.68 -15.68
CA TRP A 37 -21.32 -44.61 -15.00
C TRP A 37 -21.92 -45.28 -13.75
N LYS A 38 -23.22 -45.60 -13.78
CA LYS A 38 -23.90 -46.38 -12.72
C LYS A 38 -24.81 -47.50 -13.22
N LYS A 39 -24.65 -47.95 -14.46
CA LYS A 39 -25.42 -49.07 -15.04
C LYS A 39 -24.59 -49.99 -15.96
N MET A 40 -23.30 -50.16 -15.66
CA MET A 40 -22.41 -51.01 -16.48
C MET A 40 -21.39 -51.80 -15.65
N MET A 41 -21.81 -52.30 -14.47
CA MET A 41 -21.06 -53.31 -13.71
C MET A 41 -22.01 -54.02 -12.75
N LYS A 42 -22.80 -54.95 -13.27
CA LYS A 42 -23.31 -56.15 -12.57
C LYS A 42 -24.00 -57.07 -13.57
N VAL A 43 -23.63 -58.35 -13.47
CA VAL A 43 -24.16 -59.53 -14.18
C VAL A 43 -23.47 -59.86 -15.51
N LEU A 44 -22.28 -60.44 -15.36
CA LEU A 44 -21.87 -61.63 -16.12
C LEU A 44 -22.71 -62.81 -15.60
N LEU A 45 -23.43 -63.50 -16.49
CA LEU A 45 -23.60 -64.98 -16.58
C LEU A 45 -24.84 -65.36 -17.42
N TRP A 46 -24.61 -66.25 -18.42
CA TRP A 46 -25.55 -67.15 -19.14
C TRP A 46 -26.38 -66.52 -20.30
N ILE A 47 -26.39 -66.95 -21.58
CA ILE A 47 -26.04 -68.19 -22.34
C ILE A 47 -25.77 -67.81 -23.86
N PRO A 48 -25.58 -68.71 -24.87
CA PRO A 48 -24.30 -69.05 -25.54
C PRO A 48 -24.22 -68.81 -27.07
N ASP A 49 -22.99 -68.92 -27.59
CA ASP A 49 -22.48 -69.32 -28.91
C ASP A 49 -23.23 -69.06 -30.23
N THR A 50 -22.44 -68.43 -31.12
CA THR A 50 -22.35 -68.54 -32.60
C THR A 50 -22.90 -67.40 -33.47
N VAL A 51 -22.01 -66.97 -34.40
CA VAL A 51 -22.18 -66.14 -35.60
C VAL A 51 -22.49 -64.65 -35.31
N VAL A 52 -21.65 -63.65 -35.58
CA VAL A 52 -20.92 -63.32 -36.81
C VAL A 52 -19.71 -62.44 -36.43
N ILE A 53 -18.50 -62.98 -36.54
CA ILE A 53 -17.30 -62.20 -36.87
C ILE A 53 -17.30 -62.06 -38.40
N VAL A 54 -16.67 -61.00 -38.90
CA VAL A 54 -16.48 -60.62 -40.32
C VAL A 54 -17.48 -59.58 -40.81
N LEU A 55 -17.21 -58.32 -40.44
CA LEU A 55 -17.17 -57.16 -41.33
C LEU A 55 -16.76 -55.94 -40.49
N LEU A 56 -15.85 -55.11 -41.03
CA LEU A 56 -15.19 -53.94 -40.41
C LEU A 56 -13.76 -54.14 -39.88
N PHE A 57 -13.01 -55.07 -40.48
CA PHE A 57 -11.64 -54.74 -40.90
C PHE A 57 -11.74 -54.15 -42.31
N ILE A 58 -11.62 -52.83 -42.42
CA ILE A 58 -11.30 -51.98 -43.58
C ILE A 58 -11.90 -50.61 -43.23
N LEU A 59 -11.07 -49.56 -43.25
CA LEU A 59 -11.30 -48.18 -42.78
C LEU A 59 -10.84 -47.90 -41.34
N PHE A 60 -9.53 -47.93 -41.09
CA PHE A 60 -8.79 -46.69 -40.79
C PHE A 60 -7.30 -46.95 -41.09
N PRO A 61 -6.66 -46.12 -41.93
CA PRO A 61 -5.31 -46.37 -42.41
C PRO A 61 -4.29 -46.12 -41.30
N CYS A 62 -3.22 -46.93 -41.27
CA CYS A 62 -1.96 -46.54 -40.65
C CYS A 62 -1.58 -45.15 -41.19
N ASN A 63 -1.53 -44.15 -40.32
CA ASN A 63 -0.87 -42.89 -40.62
C ASN A 63 0.04 -42.49 -39.46
N ASN A 64 1.33 -42.72 -39.72
CA ASN A 64 2.51 -42.00 -39.29
C ASN A 64 2.80 -41.84 -37.79
N HIS A 65 3.93 -42.43 -37.43
CA HIS A 65 4.84 -41.99 -36.37
C HIS A 65 4.75 -40.47 -36.10
N THR A 66 4.05 -40.12 -35.04
CA THR A 66 4.49 -39.00 -34.20
C THR A 66 5.13 -39.67 -33.00
N GLN A 67 6.44 -39.48 -32.81
CA GLN A 67 7.07 -39.85 -31.56
C GLN A 67 6.28 -39.14 -30.46
N ALA A 68 5.58 -39.90 -29.62
CA ALA A 68 5.04 -39.35 -28.38
C ALA A 68 6.25 -38.82 -27.60
N THR A 69 6.50 -37.51 -27.65
CA THR A 69 7.48 -36.86 -26.80
C THR A 69 6.98 -37.03 -25.38
N THR A 70 7.45 -38.09 -24.73
CA THR A 70 7.16 -38.36 -23.33
C THR A 70 7.66 -37.17 -22.53
N CYS A 71 6.76 -36.50 -21.81
CA CYS A 71 7.11 -35.46 -20.87
C CYS A 71 8.32 -35.88 -20.02
N PRO A 72 9.32 -35.00 -19.78
CA PRO A 72 10.44 -35.35 -18.92
C PRO A 72 9.96 -35.85 -17.55
N LEU A 73 10.65 -36.85 -16.98
CA LEU A 73 10.27 -37.45 -15.69
C LEU A 73 10.20 -36.47 -14.52
N LEU A 74 10.99 -35.40 -14.58
CA LEU A 74 11.02 -34.34 -13.57
C LEU A 74 10.00 -33.24 -13.84
N CYS A 75 9.23 -33.32 -14.93
CA CYS A 75 8.30 -32.26 -15.33
C CYS A 75 6.87 -32.79 -15.39
N GLU A 76 5.92 -31.87 -15.27
CA GLU A 76 4.50 -32.09 -15.51
C GLU A 76 4.10 -31.38 -16.81
N CYS A 77 3.59 -32.13 -17.78
CA CYS A 77 3.14 -31.59 -19.06
C CYS A 77 1.61 -31.70 -19.18
N LEU A 78 0.94 -30.56 -19.33
CA LEU A 78 -0.51 -30.50 -19.54
C LEU A 78 -0.82 -30.23 -21.01
N GLN A 79 -1.51 -31.19 -21.64
CA GLN A 79 -1.93 -31.11 -23.05
C GLN A 79 -0.79 -30.78 -24.01
N ASP A 80 0.45 -31.09 -23.63
CA ASP A 80 1.69 -30.71 -24.33
C ASP A 80 1.92 -29.21 -24.57
N TYR A 81 1.05 -28.33 -24.05
CA TYR A 81 1.17 -26.88 -24.21
C TYR A 81 1.80 -26.19 -23.00
N TYR A 82 1.63 -26.77 -21.81
CA TYR A 82 2.14 -26.23 -20.55
C TYR A 82 3.10 -27.23 -19.94
N VAL A 83 4.33 -26.81 -19.73
CA VAL A 83 5.42 -27.64 -19.20
C VAL A 83 5.90 -27.01 -17.90
N TYR A 84 5.71 -27.73 -16.80
CA TYR A 84 6.11 -27.31 -15.47
C TYR A 84 7.29 -28.17 -15.00
N CYS A 85 8.45 -27.56 -14.86
CA CYS A 85 9.67 -28.18 -14.36
C CYS A 85 10.22 -27.37 -13.16
N ASP A 86 9.36 -26.64 -12.45
CA ASP A 86 9.74 -25.78 -11.32
C ASP A 86 10.07 -26.58 -10.05
N ASP A 87 11.03 -26.09 -9.28
CA ASP A 87 11.41 -26.66 -7.96
C ASP A 87 11.82 -28.15 -8.00
N GLN A 88 12.61 -28.52 -9.02
CA GLN A 88 13.07 -29.90 -9.23
C GLN A 88 14.58 -30.07 -9.02
N GLY A 89 15.28 -29.01 -8.65
CA GLY A 89 16.73 -29.00 -8.50
C GLY A 89 17.49 -29.24 -9.82
N ILE A 90 16.89 -28.89 -10.96
CA ILE A 90 17.46 -29.11 -12.30
C ILE A 90 18.77 -28.33 -12.45
N THR A 91 19.80 -29.03 -12.89
CA THR A 91 21.10 -28.45 -13.29
C THR A 91 21.17 -28.28 -14.81
N PRO A 92 22.11 -27.47 -15.35
CA PRO A 92 22.23 -27.28 -16.80
C PRO A 92 22.40 -28.60 -17.59
N ASP A 93 23.17 -29.55 -17.06
CA ASP A 93 23.38 -30.86 -17.69
C ASP A 93 22.10 -31.70 -17.71
N MET A 94 21.29 -31.62 -16.64
CA MET A 94 19.99 -32.27 -16.59
C MET A 94 19.03 -31.65 -17.61
N LEU A 95 19.02 -30.31 -17.69
CA LEU A 95 18.22 -29.57 -18.66
C LEU A 95 18.59 -29.96 -20.10
N LYS A 96 19.88 -30.03 -20.42
CA LYS A 96 20.37 -30.47 -21.73
C LYS A 96 19.86 -31.86 -22.11
N ARG A 97 19.88 -32.83 -21.18
CA ARG A 97 19.38 -34.20 -21.43
C ARG A 97 17.86 -34.31 -21.55
N MET A 98 17.11 -33.42 -20.90
CA MET A 98 15.65 -33.47 -20.95
C MET A 98 15.03 -32.61 -22.06
N ALA A 99 15.77 -31.65 -22.61
CA ALA A 99 15.26 -30.70 -23.60
C ALA A 99 14.61 -31.39 -24.81
N GLU A 100 15.19 -32.50 -25.30
CA GLU A 100 14.65 -33.29 -26.42
C GLU A 100 13.27 -33.91 -26.13
N LYS A 101 12.95 -34.11 -24.84
CA LYS A 101 11.68 -34.71 -24.38
C LYS A 101 10.59 -33.67 -24.12
N ILE A 102 10.93 -32.39 -24.05
CA ILE A 102 9.95 -31.32 -23.88
C ILE A 102 9.13 -31.20 -25.18
N PRO A 103 7.79 -31.18 -25.11
CA PRO A 103 6.95 -31.10 -26.31
C PRO A 103 7.23 -29.87 -27.17
N ARG A 104 7.43 -30.05 -28.48
CA ARG A 104 7.75 -28.94 -29.42
C ARG A 104 6.62 -27.93 -29.58
N GLN A 105 5.39 -28.32 -29.28
CA GLN A 105 4.20 -27.46 -29.30
C GLN A 105 4.00 -26.65 -28.01
N ALA A 106 4.91 -26.75 -27.04
CA ALA A 106 4.84 -26.01 -25.79
C ALA A 106 4.66 -24.50 -26.04
N ARG A 107 3.74 -23.91 -25.28
CA ARG A 107 3.43 -22.47 -25.25
C ARG A 107 3.89 -21.82 -23.96
N TYR A 108 4.02 -22.61 -22.90
CA TYR A 108 4.43 -22.17 -21.58
C TYR A 108 5.45 -23.17 -21.04
N ILE A 109 6.61 -22.66 -20.65
CA ILE A 109 7.68 -23.47 -20.03
C ILE A 109 8.08 -22.79 -18.72
N ASP A 110 7.94 -23.51 -17.61
CA ASP A 110 8.42 -23.10 -16.30
C ASP A 110 9.64 -23.91 -15.87
N LEU A 111 10.77 -23.24 -15.74
CA LEU A 111 12.06 -23.75 -15.26
C LEU A 111 12.51 -23.01 -14.00
N SER A 112 11.60 -22.32 -13.31
CA SER A 112 11.92 -21.52 -12.14
C SER A 112 12.27 -22.34 -10.90
N GLN A 113 12.89 -21.71 -9.90
CA GLN A 113 13.25 -22.36 -8.63
C GLN A 113 14.16 -23.59 -8.81
N ASN A 114 15.11 -23.51 -9.74
CA ASN A 114 16.05 -24.59 -10.03
C ASN A 114 17.50 -24.16 -9.72
N LYS A 115 18.48 -24.98 -10.14
CA LYS A 115 19.91 -24.77 -9.90
C LYS A 115 20.65 -24.42 -11.19
N LEU A 116 20.00 -23.73 -12.11
CA LEU A 116 20.59 -23.34 -13.38
C LEU A 116 21.57 -22.19 -13.16
N ASN A 117 22.87 -22.44 -13.31
CA ASN A 117 23.90 -21.40 -13.32
C ASN A 117 24.18 -20.83 -14.72
N THR A 118 23.82 -21.59 -15.75
CA THR A 118 23.82 -21.23 -17.17
C THR A 118 22.61 -21.89 -17.85
N VAL A 119 22.26 -21.39 -19.03
CA VAL A 119 21.23 -21.99 -19.88
C VAL A 119 21.89 -22.46 -21.18
N PRO A 120 21.89 -23.77 -21.52
CA PRO A 120 22.57 -24.25 -22.71
C PRO A 120 21.92 -23.69 -23.99
N THR A 121 22.73 -23.23 -24.95
CA THR A 121 22.26 -22.49 -26.14
C THR A 121 21.29 -23.29 -27.02
N GLU A 122 21.54 -24.59 -27.16
CA GLU A 122 20.82 -25.49 -28.07
C GLU A 122 19.37 -25.77 -27.62
N ILE A 123 19.00 -25.48 -26.36
CA ILE A 123 17.72 -25.94 -25.83
C ILE A 123 16.51 -25.23 -26.45
N PHE A 124 16.67 -23.98 -26.88
CA PHE A 124 15.56 -23.17 -27.39
C PHE A 124 15.42 -23.21 -28.92
N GLU A 125 16.25 -23.98 -29.62
CA GLU A 125 16.25 -24.04 -31.08
C GLU A 125 14.94 -24.53 -31.69
N HIS A 126 14.16 -25.30 -30.95
CA HIS A 126 12.92 -25.94 -31.44
C HIS A 126 11.64 -25.38 -30.82
N PHE A 127 11.71 -24.30 -30.04
CA PHE A 127 10.60 -23.78 -29.23
C PHE A 127 9.99 -22.47 -29.78
N SER A 128 9.79 -22.39 -31.10
CA SER A 128 9.26 -21.19 -31.76
C SER A 128 7.82 -20.81 -31.39
N LYS A 129 7.06 -21.73 -30.77
CA LYS A 129 5.67 -21.53 -30.32
C LYS A 129 5.53 -21.12 -28.86
N VAL A 130 6.63 -21.03 -28.12
CA VAL A 130 6.61 -20.65 -26.71
C VAL A 130 6.24 -19.17 -26.60
N HIS A 131 5.16 -18.91 -25.85
CA HIS A 131 4.73 -17.55 -25.52
C HIS A 131 5.32 -17.10 -24.19
N HIS A 132 5.41 -18.00 -23.20
CA HIS A 132 5.88 -17.64 -21.86
C HIS A 132 7.03 -18.57 -21.43
N LEU A 133 8.14 -17.98 -21.02
CA LEU A 133 9.30 -18.69 -20.49
C LEU A 133 9.64 -18.14 -19.10
N ASN A 134 9.61 -19.00 -18.10
CA ASN A 134 9.95 -18.67 -16.73
C ASN A 134 11.28 -19.32 -16.32
N LEU A 135 12.30 -18.50 -16.10
CA LEU A 135 13.64 -18.87 -15.63
C LEU A 135 13.96 -18.24 -14.26
N ALA A 136 12.93 -17.74 -13.56
CA ALA A 136 13.05 -17.05 -12.28
C ALA A 136 13.71 -17.90 -11.20
N VAL A 137 14.33 -17.26 -10.20
CA VAL A 137 14.83 -17.94 -8.98
C VAL A 137 15.77 -19.09 -9.35
N ASN A 138 16.80 -18.78 -10.13
CA ASN A 138 17.88 -19.70 -10.49
C ASN A 138 19.22 -19.07 -10.08
N GLN A 139 20.34 -19.59 -10.60
CA GLN A 139 21.69 -19.10 -10.28
C GLN A 139 22.38 -18.53 -11.53
N ILE A 140 21.60 -18.07 -12.52
CA ILE A 140 22.11 -17.70 -13.85
C ILE A 140 22.97 -16.45 -13.72
N LYS A 141 24.26 -16.57 -14.03
CA LYS A 141 25.22 -15.45 -13.94
C LYS A 141 25.35 -14.66 -15.24
N GLU A 142 25.20 -15.37 -16.35
CA GLU A 142 25.31 -14.82 -17.68
C GLU A 142 24.40 -15.58 -18.64
N LEU A 143 24.00 -14.88 -19.70
CA LEU A 143 23.20 -15.42 -20.78
C LEU A 143 24.03 -15.33 -22.06
N THR A 144 24.01 -16.38 -22.87
CA THR A 144 24.73 -16.41 -24.14
C THR A 144 24.00 -15.54 -25.17
N PRO A 145 24.71 -14.70 -25.95
CA PRO A 145 24.09 -13.94 -27.04
C PRO A 145 23.35 -14.86 -28.01
N GLY A 146 22.13 -14.48 -28.40
CA GLY A 146 21.31 -15.26 -29.32
C GLY A 146 20.59 -16.47 -28.71
N LEU A 147 20.72 -16.72 -27.40
CA LEU A 147 20.05 -17.82 -26.69
C LEU A 147 18.54 -17.89 -26.96
N PHE A 148 17.88 -16.74 -27.10
CA PHE A 148 16.43 -16.65 -27.28
C PHE A 148 16.00 -16.37 -28.73
N SER A 149 16.94 -16.36 -29.68
CA SER A 149 16.71 -15.92 -31.06
C SER A 149 15.60 -16.67 -31.80
N ASN A 150 15.39 -17.95 -31.47
CA ASN A 150 14.36 -18.80 -32.06
C ASN A 150 12.99 -18.73 -31.35
N LEU A 151 12.89 -18.03 -30.21
CA LEU A 151 11.65 -17.86 -29.46
C LEU A 151 10.81 -16.70 -30.03
N THR A 152 10.50 -16.77 -31.33
CA THR A 152 9.89 -15.66 -32.07
C THR A 152 8.46 -15.32 -31.66
N SER A 153 7.74 -16.26 -31.02
CA SER A 153 6.38 -16.04 -30.47
C SER A 153 6.38 -15.64 -28.99
N LEU A 154 7.53 -15.37 -28.38
CA LEU A 154 7.65 -15.13 -26.94
C LEU A 154 7.05 -13.78 -26.57
N ILE A 155 6.04 -13.81 -25.70
CA ILE A 155 5.31 -12.65 -25.17
C ILE A 155 5.85 -12.25 -23.79
N LYS A 156 6.24 -13.23 -22.96
CA LYS A 156 6.73 -12.98 -21.60
C LYS A 156 7.99 -13.79 -21.29
N LEU A 157 9.02 -13.08 -20.82
CA LEU A 157 10.27 -13.67 -20.35
C LEU A 157 10.51 -13.27 -18.90
N ASN A 158 10.67 -14.26 -18.03
CA ASN A 158 10.98 -14.03 -16.63
C ASN A 158 12.37 -14.52 -16.25
N LEU A 159 13.25 -13.58 -15.90
CA LEU A 159 14.63 -13.81 -15.44
C LEU A 159 14.85 -13.25 -14.02
N GLN A 160 13.78 -12.93 -13.29
CA GLN A 160 13.88 -12.35 -11.94
C GLN A 160 14.67 -13.26 -10.98
N ALA A 161 15.28 -12.65 -9.95
CA ALA A 161 15.96 -13.40 -8.89
C ALA A 161 17.01 -14.39 -9.41
N ASN A 162 17.89 -13.90 -10.30
CA ASN A 162 19.07 -14.62 -10.78
C ASN A 162 20.34 -13.87 -10.35
N LEU A 163 21.49 -14.23 -10.91
CA LEU A 163 22.80 -13.66 -10.59
C LEU A 163 23.35 -12.78 -11.72
N LEU A 164 22.48 -12.22 -12.58
CA LEU A 164 22.90 -11.44 -13.74
C LEU A 164 23.56 -10.14 -13.30
N SER A 165 24.77 -9.85 -13.78
CA SER A 165 25.52 -8.63 -13.44
C SER A 165 25.54 -7.56 -14.54
N GLN A 166 25.21 -7.94 -15.77
CA GLN A 166 25.25 -7.03 -16.93
C GLN A 166 24.23 -7.45 -17.98
N LEU A 167 23.68 -6.46 -18.67
CA LEU A 167 22.91 -6.66 -19.90
C LEU A 167 23.80 -6.28 -21.08
N LYS A 168 24.23 -7.27 -21.86
CA LYS A 168 25.04 -7.06 -23.07
C LYS A 168 24.13 -6.81 -24.28
N SER A 169 24.68 -6.17 -25.31
CA SER A 169 23.99 -5.97 -26.58
C SER A 169 23.60 -7.31 -27.22
N ASN A 170 22.49 -7.30 -27.98
CA ASN A 170 21.95 -8.44 -28.74
C ASN A 170 21.52 -9.67 -27.91
N LEU A 171 21.53 -9.60 -26.58
CA LEU A 171 21.14 -10.71 -25.71
C LEU A 171 19.70 -11.16 -25.94
N LEU A 172 18.82 -10.19 -26.19
CA LEU A 172 17.38 -10.38 -26.37
C LEU A 172 16.97 -10.23 -27.85
N SER A 173 17.92 -10.35 -28.77
CA SER A 173 17.65 -10.26 -30.21
C SER A 173 16.72 -11.39 -30.66
N GLY A 174 15.84 -11.10 -31.62
CA GLY A 174 14.83 -12.05 -32.14
C GLY A 174 13.50 -12.07 -31.40
N LEU A 175 13.41 -11.41 -30.23
CA LEU A 175 12.21 -11.38 -29.39
C LEU A 175 11.26 -10.22 -29.76
N SER A 176 10.85 -10.14 -31.03
CA SER A 176 10.04 -9.02 -31.54
C SER A 176 8.62 -8.94 -30.95
N GLU A 177 8.05 -10.07 -30.55
CA GLU A 177 6.71 -10.18 -29.95
C GLU A 177 6.69 -10.00 -28.42
N LEU A 178 7.86 -9.81 -27.81
CA LEU A 178 7.98 -9.74 -26.34
C LEU A 178 7.28 -8.49 -25.82
N GLU A 179 6.32 -8.68 -24.92
CA GLU A 179 5.54 -7.60 -24.30
C GLU A 179 5.96 -7.33 -22.84
N GLU A 180 6.49 -8.34 -22.14
CA GLU A 180 6.81 -8.25 -20.71
C GLU A 180 8.14 -8.92 -20.38
N LEU A 181 9.04 -8.17 -19.77
CA LEU A 181 10.37 -8.61 -19.38
C LEU A 181 10.64 -8.33 -17.90
N HIS A 182 10.93 -9.40 -17.16
CA HIS A 182 11.31 -9.34 -15.74
C HIS A 182 12.79 -9.59 -15.56
N LEU A 183 13.50 -8.62 -14.98
CA LEU A 183 14.93 -8.63 -14.67
C LEU A 183 15.19 -8.18 -13.22
N GLU A 184 14.15 -7.97 -12.42
CA GLU A 184 14.23 -7.53 -11.04
C GLU A 184 14.96 -8.53 -10.14
N CYS A 185 15.46 -8.03 -9.01
CA CYS A 185 16.19 -8.85 -8.02
C CYS A 185 17.41 -9.58 -8.61
N ASN A 186 18.11 -8.97 -9.56
CA ASN A 186 19.41 -9.43 -10.05
C ASN A 186 20.53 -8.54 -9.48
N TYR A 187 21.73 -8.62 -10.05
CA TYR A 187 22.90 -7.82 -9.66
C TYR A 187 23.34 -6.90 -10.79
N ILE A 188 22.42 -6.48 -11.67
CA ILE A 188 22.76 -5.74 -12.88
C ILE A 188 23.33 -4.38 -12.49
N GLU A 189 24.59 -4.12 -12.84
CA GLU A 189 25.29 -2.86 -12.56
C GLU A 189 25.23 -1.88 -13.73
N THR A 190 25.21 -2.42 -14.96
CA THR A 190 25.22 -1.64 -16.19
C THR A 190 24.21 -2.16 -17.21
N ILE A 191 23.52 -1.22 -17.86
CA ILE A 191 22.68 -1.48 -19.03
C ILE A 191 23.50 -1.08 -20.25
N GLY A 192 24.03 -2.06 -20.98
CA GLY A 192 24.83 -1.81 -22.17
C GLY A 192 24.02 -1.08 -23.25
N ASN A 193 24.71 -0.37 -24.13
CA ASN A 193 24.07 0.26 -25.29
C ASN A 193 23.35 -0.79 -26.13
N ASP A 194 22.13 -0.46 -26.58
CA ASP A 194 21.34 -1.32 -27.46
C ASP A 194 21.00 -2.70 -26.84
N SER A 195 21.05 -2.84 -25.50
CA SER A 195 20.71 -4.10 -24.79
C SER A 195 19.30 -4.60 -25.06
N PHE A 196 18.38 -3.67 -25.35
CA PHE A 196 16.98 -3.94 -25.64
C PHE A 196 16.61 -3.73 -27.12
N SER A 197 17.61 -3.62 -27.99
CA SER A 197 17.38 -3.44 -29.42
C SER A 197 16.57 -4.60 -30.01
N GLY A 198 15.57 -4.28 -30.83
CA GLY A 198 14.67 -5.25 -31.45
C GLY A 198 13.40 -5.60 -30.66
N LEU A 199 13.28 -5.16 -29.39
CA LEU A 199 12.10 -5.40 -28.55
C LEU A 199 10.95 -4.41 -28.85
N LEU A 200 10.49 -4.40 -30.11
CA LEU A 200 9.58 -3.37 -30.64
C LEU A 200 8.19 -3.36 -29.98
N ASN A 201 7.74 -4.50 -29.47
CA ASN A 201 6.43 -4.66 -28.82
C ASN A 201 6.49 -4.65 -27.29
N LEU A 202 7.66 -4.38 -26.69
CA LEU A 202 7.81 -4.43 -25.23
C LEU A 202 6.97 -3.34 -24.57
N LYS A 203 6.06 -3.74 -23.68
CA LYS A 203 5.13 -2.86 -22.96
C LYS A 203 5.55 -2.65 -21.51
N ARG A 204 6.17 -3.65 -20.88
CA ARG A 204 6.56 -3.61 -19.46
C ARG A 204 7.99 -4.12 -19.27
N LEU A 205 8.80 -3.32 -18.60
CA LEU A 205 10.18 -3.65 -18.23
C LEU A 205 10.38 -3.42 -16.74
N TYR A 206 10.74 -4.50 -16.04
CA TYR A 206 11.00 -4.50 -14.60
C TYR A 206 12.50 -4.72 -14.35
N LEU A 207 13.15 -3.71 -13.78
CA LEU A 207 14.57 -3.66 -13.42
C LEU A 207 14.79 -3.37 -11.93
N PHE A 208 13.73 -3.36 -11.13
CA PHE A 208 13.84 -2.96 -9.72
C PHE A 208 14.69 -3.92 -8.89
N LYS A 209 15.30 -3.44 -7.81
CA LYS A 209 16.22 -4.24 -6.96
C LYS A 209 17.38 -4.83 -7.78
N ASN A 210 18.09 -3.96 -8.48
CA ASN A 210 19.38 -4.24 -9.12
C ASN A 210 20.42 -3.24 -8.59
N ASN A 211 21.61 -3.19 -9.21
CA ASN A 211 22.72 -2.32 -8.81
C ASN A 211 23.03 -1.25 -9.87
N VAL A 212 22.06 -0.86 -10.71
CA VAL A 212 22.30 0.06 -11.83
C VAL A 212 22.74 1.41 -11.28
N GLY A 213 23.96 1.85 -11.63
CA GLY A 213 24.52 3.12 -11.16
C GLY A 213 24.22 4.31 -12.07
N MET A 214 24.21 4.09 -13.39
CA MET A 214 24.02 5.14 -14.39
C MET A 214 23.05 4.68 -15.48
N ILE A 215 22.24 5.61 -15.96
CA ILE A 215 21.47 5.45 -17.20
C ILE A 215 22.14 6.30 -18.30
N TYR A 216 22.55 5.65 -19.38
CA TYR A 216 23.16 6.30 -20.54
C TYR A 216 22.12 6.60 -21.61
N GLN A 217 22.46 7.53 -22.52
CA GLN A 217 21.56 8.01 -23.57
C GLN A 217 20.91 6.88 -24.40
N ASN A 218 21.64 5.80 -24.65
CA ASN A 218 21.18 4.67 -25.49
C ASN A 218 20.78 3.42 -24.69
N SER A 219 20.65 3.51 -23.36
CA SER A 219 20.30 2.36 -22.52
C SER A 219 18.92 1.76 -22.86
N PHE A 220 17.96 2.58 -23.30
CA PHE A 220 16.59 2.15 -23.63
C PHE A 220 16.20 2.38 -25.10
N ARG A 221 17.19 2.48 -25.98
CA ARG A 221 16.95 2.75 -27.40
C ARG A 221 16.03 1.69 -28.02
N GLY A 222 15.10 2.13 -28.86
CA GLY A 222 14.18 1.27 -29.61
C GLY A 222 12.91 0.81 -28.87
N LEU A 223 12.77 1.08 -27.57
CA LEU A 223 11.62 0.68 -26.76
C LEU A 223 10.38 1.59 -26.94
N GLN A 224 9.93 1.74 -28.18
CA GLN A 224 8.89 2.72 -28.55
C GLN A 224 7.49 2.38 -28.02
N SER A 225 7.21 1.10 -27.76
CA SER A 225 5.93 0.60 -27.26
C SER A 225 5.88 0.48 -25.73
N LEU A 226 6.94 0.89 -25.03
CA LEU A 226 7.02 0.72 -23.58
C LEU A 226 6.03 1.65 -22.87
N HIS A 227 5.22 1.08 -21.98
CA HIS A 227 4.22 1.81 -21.19
C HIS A 227 4.68 1.95 -19.73
N ILE A 228 5.34 0.93 -19.19
CA ILE A 228 5.80 0.87 -17.79
C ILE A 228 7.28 0.53 -17.75
N LEU A 229 8.05 1.38 -17.09
CA LEU A 229 9.44 1.16 -16.73
C LEU A 229 9.58 1.29 -15.22
N ASP A 230 9.95 0.19 -14.56
CA ASP A 230 10.30 0.20 -13.14
C ASP A 230 11.80 -0.05 -12.96
N ALA A 231 12.53 1.00 -12.62
CA ALA A 231 13.94 0.97 -12.27
C ALA A 231 14.16 1.44 -10.82
N SER A 232 13.17 1.20 -9.95
CA SER A 232 13.26 1.54 -8.52
C SER A 232 14.26 0.65 -7.76
N ASN A 233 14.66 1.04 -6.55
CA ASN A 233 15.56 0.27 -5.70
C ASN A 233 16.84 -0.15 -6.44
N ASN A 234 17.50 0.82 -7.07
CA ASN A 234 18.79 0.66 -7.72
C ASN A 234 19.81 1.62 -7.08
N ALA A 235 20.98 1.78 -7.69
CA ALA A 235 22.02 2.71 -7.25
C ALA A 235 22.12 3.95 -8.17
N ILE A 236 21.03 4.32 -8.87
CA ILE A 236 21.09 5.28 -9.96
C ILE A 236 21.41 6.67 -9.40
N PHE A 237 22.61 7.16 -9.66
CA PHE A 237 23.04 8.50 -9.23
C PHE A 237 23.06 9.50 -10.39
N GLN A 238 23.09 9.03 -11.64
CA GLN A 238 23.12 9.89 -12.82
C GLN A 238 22.28 9.33 -13.97
N ILE A 239 21.53 10.21 -14.63
CA ILE A 239 20.78 9.93 -15.84
C ILE A 239 21.24 10.91 -16.91
N SER A 240 21.74 10.39 -18.04
CA SER A 240 22.21 11.21 -19.15
C SER A 240 21.05 11.92 -19.86
N ASP A 241 21.29 13.08 -20.46
CA ASP A 241 20.29 13.76 -21.28
C ASP A 241 19.80 12.84 -22.43
N TYR A 242 18.51 12.95 -22.76
CA TYR A 242 17.87 12.17 -23.83
C TYR A 242 17.86 10.64 -23.62
N SER A 243 18.15 10.14 -22.40
CA SER A 243 18.14 8.69 -22.09
C SER A 243 16.79 7.99 -22.33
N PHE A 244 15.70 8.76 -22.37
CA PHE A 244 14.34 8.24 -22.56
C PHE A 244 13.70 8.68 -23.89
N LEU A 245 14.49 9.19 -24.84
CA LEU A 245 13.99 9.83 -26.06
C LEU A 245 13.05 8.94 -26.89
N ASP A 246 13.32 7.64 -26.94
CA ASP A 246 12.54 6.67 -27.71
C ASP A 246 11.29 6.18 -26.98
N LEU A 247 11.12 6.44 -25.68
CA LEU A 247 10.02 5.92 -24.85
C LEU A 247 8.70 6.69 -25.03
N ARG A 248 8.27 6.84 -26.28
CA ARG A 248 7.17 7.75 -26.70
C ARG A 248 5.77 7.34 -26.21
N HIS A 249 5.62 6.12 -25.68
CA HIS A 249 4.37 5.60 -25.13
C HIS A 249 4.40 5.40 -23.61
N LEU A 250 5.49 5.80 -22.95
CA LEU A 250 5.64 5.57 -21.52
C LEU A 250 4.63 6.38 -20.74
N THR A 251 3.83 5.69 -19.91
CA THR A 251 2.82 6.31 -19.04
C THR A 251 3.26 6.34 -17.58
N THR A 252 4.09 5.37 -17.17
CA THR A 252 4.54 5.23 -15.79
C THR A 252 6.05 4.99 -15.74
N LEU A 253 6.75 5.84 -15.00
CA LEU A 253 8.19 5.72 -14.74
C LEU A 253 8.43 5.70 -13.22
N GLN A 254 9.02 4.60 -12.74
CA GLN A 254 9.38 4.44 -11.34
C GLN A 254 10.90 4.46 -11.19
N LEU A 255 11.38 5.46 -10.46
CA LEU A 255 12.80 5.69 -10.12
C LEU A 255 12.99 5.82 -8.61
N ASN A 256 12.05 5.29 -7.83
CA ASN A 256 12.08 5.36 -6.37
C ASN A 256 13.30 4.67 -5.78
N SER A 257 13.74 5.11 -4.60
CA SER A 257 14.83 4.48 -3.84
C SER A 257 16.09 4.32 -4.67
N ASN A 258 16.56 5.44 -5.23
CA ASN A 258 17.81 5.57 -5.98
C ASN A 258 18.67 6.67 -5.34
N GLN A 259 19.69 7.17 -6.03
CA GLN A 259 20.64 8.16 -5.53
C GLN A 259 20.65 9.44 -6.39
N ILE A 260 19.54 9.73 -7.07
CA ILE A 260 19.42 10.88 -7.98
C ILE A 260 19.45 12.16 -7.15
N ASP A 261 20.40 13.06 -7.43
CA ASP A 261 20.58 14.31 -6.69
C ASP A 261 19.94 15.53 -7.38
N SER A 262 19.71 15.44 -8.69
CA SER A 262 19.27 16.57 -9.50
C SER A 262 18.57 16.10 -10.79
N ILE A 263 17.72 16.96 -11.33
CA ILE A 263 17.02 16.74 -12.60
C ILE A 263 17.39 17.85 -13.56
N ALA A 264 18.15 17.52 -14.61
CA ALA A 264 18.53 18.46 -15.65
C ALA A 264 17.40 18.64 -16.69
N MET A 265 17.54 19.69 -17.51
CA MET A 265 16.50 20.12 -18.47
C MET A 265 16.10 19.02 -19.47
N PHE A 266 17.05 18.19 -19.91
CA PHE A 266 16.83 17.17 -20.94
C PHE A 266 16.90 15.74 -20.41
N THR A 267 17.02 15.55 -19.09
CA THR A 267 17.03 14.23 -18.44
C THR A 267 15.84 13.38 -18.85
N PHE A 268 14.64 13.98 -18.89
CA PHE A 268 13.38 13.30 -19.21
C PHE A 268 12.84 13.57 -20.62
N ALA A 269 13.66 14.12 -21.52
CA ALA A 269 13.25 14.43 -22.88
C ALA A 269 12.67 13.19 -23.60
N GLY A 270 11.57 13.38 -24.34
CA GLY A 270 10.82 12.32 -25.05
C GLY A 270 9.61 11.75 -24.30
N LEU A 271 9.50 12.00 -22.99
CA LEU A 271 8.42 11.49 -22.14
C LEU A 271 7.11 12.32 -22.22
N ASP A 272 6.67 12.67 -23.43
CA ASP A 272 5.50 13.53 -23.67
C ASP A 272 4.16 12.91 -23.21
N LYS A 273 4.08 11.58 -23.07
CA LYS A 273 2.88 10.84 -22.65
C LYS A 273 2.90 10.40 -21.17
N LEU A 274 3.94 10.74 -20.42
CA LEU A 274 4.09 10.28 -19.04
C LEU A 274 3.01 10.86 -18.12
N GLU A 275 2.22 9.98 -17.50
CA GLU A 275 1.16 10.37 -16.58
C GLU A 275 1.63 10.33 -15.11
N GLU A 276 2.52 9.39 -14.79
CA GLU A 276 2.95 9.11 -13.42
C GLU A 276 4.48 9.01 -13.34
N LEU A 277 5.06 9.89 -12.52
CA LEU A 277 6.49 9.92 -12.22
C LEU A 277 6.71 9.74 -10.72
N PHE A 278 7.44 8.70 -10.36
CA PHE A 278 7.78 8.38 -8.97
C PHE A 278 9.30 8.48 -8.76
N LEU A 279 9.71 9.41 -7.91
CA LEU A 279 11.09 9.75 -7.57
C LEU A 279 11.31 9.71 -6.05
N ASP A 280 10.46 8.98 -5.32
CA ASP A 280 10.51 8.91 -3.86
C ASP A 280 11.84 8.31 -3.37
N GLY A 281 12.38 8.73 -2.23
CA GLY A 281 13.59 8.12 -1.68
C GLY A 281 14.85 8.37 -2.53
N ASN A 282 15.01 9.57 -3.09
CA ASN A 282 16.20 10.02 -3.79
C ASN A 282 16.91 11.13 -2.99
N ARG A 283 17.89 11.83 -3.59
CA ARG A 283 18.66 12.92 -2.95
C ARG A 283 18.38 14.27 -3.60
N ILE A 284 17.21 14.45 -4.20
CA ILE A 284 16.87 15.68 -4.94
C ILE A 284 16.77 16.84 -3.95
N SER A 285 17.55 17.89 -4.15
CA SER A 285 17.62 19.03 -3.23
C SER A 285 16.83 20.26 -3.68
N GLU A 286 16.61 20.42 -4.99
CA GLU A 286 15.94 21.58 -5.57
C GLU A 286 15.11 21.18 -6.80
N LEU A 287 13.97 21.84 -6.99
CA LEU A 287 13.20 21.78 -8.24
C LEU A 287 13.20 23.14 -8.97
N LYS A 288 13.41 23.08 -10.28
CA LYS A 288 13.44 24.23 -11.19
C LYS A 288 12.41 24.07 -12.32
N PRO A 289 11.93 25.15 -12.94
CA PRO A 289 11.00 25.07 -14.09
C PRO A 289 11.49 24.18 -15.23
N GLU A 290 12.80 24.16 -15.49
CA GLU A 290 13.40 23.36 -16.55
C GLU A 290 13.30 21.86 -16.26
N SER A 291 13.42 21.46 -14.99
CA SER A 291 13.43 20.06 -14.53
C SER A 291 12.16 19.28 -14.88
N LEU A 292 11.02 19.97 -14.99
CA LEU A 292 9.71 19.34 -15.24
C LEU A 292 9.09 19.75 -16.59
N SER A 293 9.84 20.49 -17.41
CA SER A 293 9.32 21.14 -18.61
C SER A 293 8.80 20.18 -19.68
N THR A 294 9.30 18.94 -19.71
CA THR A 294 8.91 17.91 -20.69
C THR A 294 7.47 17.43 -20.51
N PHE A 295 6.95 17.39 -19.28
CA PHE A 295 5.72 16.62 -19.00
C PHE A 295 4.42 17.40 -19.20
N GLY A 296 4.48 18.57 -19.85
CA GLY A 296 3.39 19.52 -19.79
C GLY A 296 2.08 19.12 -20.46
N LYS A 297 2.09 18.04 -21.25
CA LYS A 297 0.90 17.54 -21.95
C LYS A 297 0.17 16.43 -21.19
N SER A 298 0.78 15.83 -20.17
CA SER A 298 0.37 14.49 -19.68
C SER A 298 0.45 14.29 -18.18
N LEU A 299 1.43 14.87 -17.47
CA LEU A 299 1.69 14.51 -16.07
C LEU A 299 0.48 14.78 -15.16
N ARG A 300 0.13 13.77 -14.37
CA ARG A 300 -0.99 13.79 -13.43
C ARG A 300 -0.54 13.53 -12.01
N ILE A 301 0.47 12.68 -11.82
CA ILE A 301 1.00 12.30 -10.52
C ILE A 301 2.51 12.53 -10.53
N LEU A 302 2.97 13.34 -9.57
CA LEU A 302 4.38 13.53 -9.29
C LEU A 302 4.63 13.19 -7.82
N SER A 303 5.45 12.17 -7.58
CA SER A 303 5.83 11.74 -6.24
C SER A 303 7.31 11.98 -6.00
N LEU A 304 7.62 12.76 -4.96
CA LEU A 304 8.95 13.23 -4.56
C LEU A 304 9.11 13.11 -3.03
N ASN A 305 8.43 12.13 -2.40
CA ASN A 305 8.56 11.93 -0.97
C ASN A 305 9.99 11.52 -0.61
N ASP A 306 10.37 11.73 0.64
CA ASP A 306 11.62 11.22 1.21
C ASP A 306 12.83 11.63 0.35
N ASN A 307 12.90 12.91 0.01
CA ASN A 307 14.02 13.54 -0.69
C ASN A 307 14.63 14.66 0.20
N GLU A 308 15.58 15.41 -0.33
CA GLU A 308 16.28 16.49 0.38
C GLU A 308 15.81 17.88 -0.09
N ILE A 309 14.59 17.98 -0.63
CA ILE A 309 14.13 19.20 -1.30
C ILE A 309 13.96 20.30 -0.27
N PHE A 310 14.80 21.34 -0.35
CA PHE A 310 14.70 22.53 0.50
C PHE A 310 14.12 23.73 -0.26
N LEU A 311 14.14 23.71 -1.60
CA LEU A 311 13.68 24.81 -2.44
C LEU A 311 12.91 24.32 -3.68
N ILE A 312 11.75 24.92 -3.94
CA ILE A 312 11.03 24.82 -5.21
C ILE A 312 10.93 26.21 -5.81
N LYS A 313 11.62 26.44 -6.93
CA LYS A 313 11.68 27.76 -7.58
C LYS A 313 10.31 28.23 -8.08
N PRO A 314 10.12 29.54 -8.29
CA PRO A 314 8.89 30.09 -8.85
C PRO A 314 8.63 29.52 -10.23
N ASN A 315 7.37 29.39 -10.63
CA ASN A 315 6.95 28.89 -11.94
C ASN A 315 7.35 27.43 -12.26
N THR A 316 7.84 26.67 -11.26
CA THR A 316 8.27 25.27 -11.46
C THR A 316 7.18 24.39 -12.06
N PHE A 317 5.93 24.61 -11.64
CA PHE A 317 4.80 23.81 -12.09
C PHE A 317 3.96 24.46 -13.20
N THR A 318 4.34 25.65 -13.71
CA THR A 318 3.55 26.41 -14.70
C THR A 318 3.27 25.63 -15.98
N LYS A 319 4.19 24.73 -16.36
CA LYS A 319 4.02 23.87 -17.53
C LYS A 319 3.23 22.59 -17.26
N LEU A 320 2.67 22.36 -16.08
CA LEU A 320 2.00 21.10 -15.70
C LEU A 320 0.48 21.26 -15.47
N PRO A 321 -0.31 21.73 -16.45
CA PRO A 321 -1.72 22.07 -16.25
C PRO A 321 -2.59 20.85 -15.90
N LYS A 322 -2.13 19.62 -16.14
CA LYS A 322 -2.85 18.37 -15.84
C LYS A 322 -2.49 17.75 -14.50
N LEU A 323 -1.53 18.32 -13.75
CA LEU A 323 -1.09 17.77 -12.47
C LEU A 323 -2.27 17.72 -11.49
N ARG A 324 -2.48 16.56 -10.87
CA ARG A 324 -3.59 16.30 -9.93
C ARG A 324 -3.12 15.96 -8.53
N LYS A 325 -1.99 15.25 -8.42
CA LYS A 325 -1.43 14.81 -7.15
C LYS A 325 0.05 15.16 -7.09
N LEU A 326 0.43 15.82 -6.01
CA LEU A 326 1.80 16.17 -5.70
C LEU A 326 2.15 15.67 -4.31
N PHE A 327 3.14 14.80 -4.23
CA PHE A 327 3.64 14.26 -2.98
C PHE A 327 5.05 14.78 -2.70
N LEU A 328 5.21 15.46 -1.58
CA LEU A 328 6.42 16.14 -1.11
C LEU A 328 6.66 15.84 0.38
N ASN A 329 6.17 14.69 0.88
CA ASN A 329 6.32 14.33 2.28
C ASN A 329 7.79 14.07 2.62
N THR A 330 8.17 14.26 3.87
CA THR A 330 9.54 13.99 4.36
C THR A 330 10.59 14.67 3.48
N ASN A 331 10.55 15.99 3.40
CA ASN A 331 11.54 16.82 2.70
C ASN A 331 12.05 17.92 3.65
N LEU A 332 12.80 18.88 3.12
CA LEU A 332 13.40 19.97 3.88
C LEU A 332 12.74 21.33 3.60
N LEU A 333 11.52 21.35 3.06
CA LEU A 333 10.82 22.57 2.67
C LEU A 333 10.45 23.41 3.90
N SER A 334 10.85 24.68 3.91
CA SER A 334 10.46 25.64 4.94
C SER A 334 9.41 26.65 4.46
N GLU A 335 9.36 26.92 3.16
CA GLU A 335 8.41 27.83 2.53
C GLU A 335 8.14 27.47 1.06
N PHE A 336 7.10 28.08 0.49
CA PHE A 336 6.94 28.16 -0.97
C PHE A 336 7.08 29.60 -1.41
N GLN A 337 7.81 29.81 -2.50
CA GLN A 337 7.97 31.13 -3.09
C GLN A 337 6.71 31.56 -3.85
N LEU A 338 6.57 32.87 -4.09
CA LEU A 338 5.48 33.39 -4.89
C LEU A 338 5.50 32.75 -6.28
N GLU A 339 4.34 32.44 -6.82
CA GLU A 339 4.17 31.80 -8.14
C GLU A 339 4.71 30.37 -8.26
N THR A 340 5.13 29.69 -7.19
CA THR A 340 5.53 28.28 -7.25
C THR A 340 4.42 27.40 -7.87
N PHE A 341 3.15 27.63 -7.50
CA PHE A 341 1.98 26.87 -7.97
C PHE A 341 1.16 27.58 -9.06
N LYS A 342 1.75 28.54 -9.78
CA LYS A 342 1.08 29.17 -10.91
C LYS A 342 0.78 28.13 -11.99
N GLY A 343 -0.42 28.14 -12.56
CA GLY A 343 -0.81 27.27 -13.69
C GLY A 343 -1.20 25.83 -13.36
N VAL A 344 -1.22 25.42 -12.08
CA VAL A 344 -1.67 24.07 -11.66
C VAL A 344 -3.10 24.05 -11.12
N ASP A 345 -4.04 24.60 -11.88
CA ASP A 345 -5.45 24.69 -11.46
C ASP A 345 -6.10 23.33 -11.18
N ASN A 346 -5.62 22.26 -11.82
CA ASN A 346 -6.16 20.90 -11.64
C ASN A 346 -5.59 20.14 -10.45
N LEU A 347 -4.68 20.75 -9.67
CA LEU A 347 -4.10 20.11 -8.49
C LEU A 347 -5.20 19.87 -7.44
N ARG A 348 -5.37 18.62 -7.04
CA ARG A 348 -6.40 18.17 -6.09
C ARG A 348 -5.83 17.71 -4.77
N GLU A 349 -4.66 17.09 -4.80
CA GLU A 349 -4.05 16.52 -3.60
C GLU A 349 -2.63 17.05 -3.47
N ILE A 350 -2.34 17.63 -2.32
CA ILE A 350 -0.99 18.04 -1.94
C ILE A 350 -0.66 17.44 -0.58
N HIS A 351 0.49 16.76 -0.54
CA HIS A 351 0.99 16.10 0.66
C HIS A 351 2.36 16.67 0.97
N ILE A 352 2.48 17.44 2.05
CA ILE A 352 3.71 18.11 2.49
C ILE A 352 4.01 17.80 3.96
N ARG A 353 3.60 16.61 4.41
CA ARG A 353 3.84 16.11 5.76
C ARG A 353 5.33 16.01 6.05
N LYS A 354 5.76 16.18 7.30
CA LYS A 354 7.18 16.00 7.71
C LYS A 354 8.15 16.91 6.95
N ASN A 355 7.84 18.20 6.87
CA ASN A 355 8.72 19.23 6.33
C ASN A 355 9.16 20.19 7.46
N LYS A 356 9.65 21.39 7.11
CA LYS A 356 10.21 22.40 8.02
C LYS A 356 9.39 23.69 8.06
N PHE A 357 8.12 23.67 7.65
CA PHE A 357 7.26 24.87 7.67
C PHE A 357 7.05 25.36 9.10
N GLU A 358 7.41 26.61 9.39
CA GLU A 358 7.20 27.26 10.69
C GLU A 358 5.99 28.21 10.72
N TYR A 359 5.64 28.75 9.55
CA TYR A 359 4.50 29.63 9.34
C TYR A 359 3.83 29.31 8.00
N LEU A 360 2.50 29.51 7.92
CA LEU A 360 1.78 29.48 6.65
C LEU A 360 1.43 30.91 6.21
N PRO A 361 2.10 31.48 5.18
CA PRO A 361 1.82 32.82 4.70
C PRO A 361 0.50 32.88 3.92
N LYS A 362 0.06 34.11 3.63
CA LYS A 362 -1.10 34.36 2.77
C LYS A 362 -0.96 33.68 1.42
N ASN A 363 -2.03 33.06 0.93
CA ASN A 363 -2.09 32.43 -0.40
C ASN A 363 -0.97 31.41 -0.67
N ILE A 364 -0.65 30.55 0.30
CA ILE A 364 0.51 29.63 0.22
C ILE A 364 0.50 28.74 -1.04
N LEU A 365 -0.67 28.36 -1.55
CA LEU A 365 -0.83 27.64 -2.83
C LEU A 365 -1.49 28.52 -3.91
N MET A 366 -0.95 29.71 -4.14
CA MET A 366 -1.44 30.62 -5.19
C MET A 366 -1.37 29.97 -6.58
N GLY A 367 -2.54 29.71 -7.18
CA GLY A 367 -2.69 29.05 -8.48
C GLY A 367 -3.23 27.61 -8.43
N ALA A 368 -3.29 26.98 -7.25
CA ALA A 368 -3.92 25.67 -7.07
C ALA A 368 -5.34 25.82 -6.49
N ASN A 369 -6.33 26.00 -7.36
CA ASN A 369 -7.68 26.42 -6.96
C ASN A 369 -8.65 25.27 -6.60
N HIS A 370 -8.32 24.03 -6.98
CA HIS A 370 -9.21 22.87 -6.81
C HIS A 370 -8.71 21.84 -5.78
N ILE A 371 -7.96 22.30 -4.78
CA ILE A 371 -7.41 21.46 -3.72
C ILE A 371 -8.54 20.79 -2.94
N TYR A 372 -8.59 19.47 -3.02
CA TYR A 372 -9.53 18.58 -2.35
C TYR A 372 -8.97 18.08 -1.01
N TYR A 373 -7.67 17.76 -0.98
CA TYR A 373 -6.96 17.19 0.15
C TYR A 373 -5.64 17.95 0.33
N ALA A 374 -5.39 18.41 1.56
CA ALA A 374 -4.15 19.06 1.91
C ALA A 374 -3.61 18.52 3.25
N ASP A 375 -2.38 18.01 3.22
CA ASP A 375 -1.70 17.50 4.41
C ASP A 375 -0.45 18.32 4.73
N PHE A 376 -0.55 19.11 5.80
CA PHE A 376 0.50 19.94 6.40
C PHE A 376 0.97 19.35 7.75
N SER A 377 0.65 18.09 8.05
CA SER A 377 0.97 17.47 9.34
C SER A 377 2.47 17.28 9.57
N ASP A 378 2.87 17.13 10.83
CA ASP A 378 4.25 16.84 11.22
C ASP A 378 5.25 17.90 10.73
N ASN A 379 4.84 19.17 10.76
CA ASN A 379 5.70 20.32 10.47
C ASN A 379 6.04 21.07 11.77
N LEU A 380 6.56 22.28 11.67
CA LEU A 380 6.91 23.13 12.80
C LEU A 380 5.96 24.33 12.92
N ILE A 381 4.75 24.24 12.33
CA ILE A 381 3.86 25.38 12.11
C ILE A 381 3.39 25.93 13.44
N SER A 382 3.77 27.17 13.73
CA SER A 382 3.43 27.90 14.95
C SER A 382 2.34 28.96 14.71
N SER A 383 2.23 29.46 13.48
CA SER A 383 1.23 30.45 13.08
C SER A 383 0.73 30.21 11.64
N ILE A 384 -0.51 30.59 11.39
CA ILE A 384 -1.16 30.49 10.08
C ILE A 384 -1.75 31.87 9.78
N ASN A 385 -1.51 32.42 8.59
CA ASN A 385 -2.15 33.67 8.19
C ASN A 385 -3.65 33.45 7.92
N THR A 386 -4.51 34.42 8.24
CA THR A 386 -5.97 34.34 8.01
C THR A 386 -6.35 34.04 6.56
N ASP A 387 -5.54 34.50 5.59
CA ASP A 387 -5.73 34.25 4.16
C ASP A 387 -4.79 33.17 3.60
N ALA A 388 -4.13 32.36 4.45
CA ALA A 388 -3.23 31.30 3.98
C ALA A 388 -3.93 30.35 3.01
N PHE A 389 -5.17 29.99 3.33
CA PHE A 389 -5.98 29.02 2.58
C PHE A 389 -7.03 29.68 1.68
N ALA A 390 -6.81 30.91 1.21
CA ALA A 390 -7.82 31.64 0.43
C ALA A 390 -8.28 30.91 -0.85
N ASN A 391 -7.43 30.08 -1.45
CA ASN A 391 -7.76 29.31 -2.66
C ASN A 391 -8.46 27.98 -2.37
N PHE A 392 -8.55 27.58 -1.10
CA PHE A 392 -9.15 26.29 -0.69
C PHE A 392 -10.65 26.41 -0.49
N ARG A 393 -11.16 27.64 -0.40
CA ARG A 393 -12.47 28.00 0.16
C ARG A 393 -13.60 27.12 -0.38
N GLU A 394 -13.60 26.80 -1.67
CA GLU A 394 -14.71 26.09 -2.31
C GLU A 394 -14.42 24.63 -2.67
N SER A 395 -13.21 24.13 -2.41
CA SER A 395 -12.77 22.83 -2.91
C SER A 395 -12.33 21.86 -1.81
N VAL A 396 -11.74 22.35 -0.72
CA VAL A 396 -11.11 21.50 0.30
C VAL A 396 -12.14 20.70 1.10
N ARG A 397 -11.84 19.41 1.28
CA ARG A 397 -12.64 18.48 2.09
C ARG A 397 -11.87 17.89 3.24
N TYR A 398 -10.55 17.75 3.12
CA TYR A 398 -9.68 17.20 4.16
C TYR A 398 -8.48 18.12 4.37
N LEU A 399 -8.32 18.59 5.62
CA LEU A 399 -7.21 19.45 6.03
C LEU A 399 -6.54 18.86 7.27
N PHE A 400 -5.28 18.47 7.12
CA PHE A 400 -4.46 17.86 8.15
C PHE A 400 -3.37 18.83 8.60
N LEU A 401 -3.38 19.17 9.88
CA LEU A 401 -2.46 20.10 10.56
C LEU A 401 -1.94 19.48 11.87
N GLN A 402 -2.13 18.19 12.08
CA GLN A 402 -1.69 17.51 13.30
C GLN A 402 -0.17 17.49 13.46
N ASN A 403 0.30 17.31 14.70
CA ASN A 403 1.72 17.25 15.03
C ASN A 403 2.48 18.51 14.57
N ASN A 404 1.99 19.68 14.98
CA ASN A 404 2.57 20.99 14.71
C ASN A 404 2.77 21.76 16.04
N ARG A 405 2.99 23.08 15.98
CA ARG A 405 3.29 23.94 17.14
C ARG A 405 2.24 25.02 17.38
N LEU A 406 1.02 24.87 16.85
CA LEU A 406 -0.06 25.86 16.98
C LEU A 406 -0.45 26.06 18.44
N LYS A 407 -0.50 27.32 18.89
CA LYS A 407 -0.87 27.68 20.28
C LYS A 407 -2.34 28.09 20.45
N GLU A 408 -2.95 28.60 19.39
CA GLU A 408 -4.35 29.01 19.39
C GLU A 408 -4.96 28.84 18.00
N LEU A 409 -6.28 28.70 17.96
CA LEU A 409 -7.05 28.82 16.73
C LEU A 409 -7.69 30.21 16.71
N HIS A 410 -7.26 31.08 15.79
CA HIS A 410 -7.75 32.46 15.69
C HIS A 410 -8.90 32.61 14.69
N ALA A 411 -9.69 33.67 14.88
CA ALA A 411 -10.85 33.96 14.04
C ALA A 411 -10.46 34.09 12.56
N GLY A 412 -11.20 33.42 11.70
CA GLY A 412 -11.02 33.49 10.26
C GLY A 412 -10.00 32.51 9.67
N MET A 413 -9.22 31.79 10.48
CA MET A 413 -8.22 30.81 10.02
C MET A 413 -8.76 29.81 8.99
N PHE A 414 -10.01 29.35 9.17
CA PHE A 414 -10.70 28.40 8.27
C PHE A 414 -11.89 29.03 7.54
N ARG A 415 -11.90 30.36 7.41
CA ARG A 415 -13.03 31.10 6.84
C ARG A 415 -13.33 30.64 5.42
N ARG A 416 -14.62 30.47 5.15
CA ARG A 416 -15.20 30.09 3.85
C ARG A 416 -14.90 28.66 3.39
N MET A 417 -14.26 27.80 4.19
CA MET A 417 -14.10 26.37 3.87
C MET A 417 -15.41 25.59 4.08
N VAL A 418 -16.47 25.94 3.34
CA VAL A 418 -17.83 25.44 3.59
C VAL A 418 -17.95 23.93 3.34
N TYR A 419 -17.12 23.39 2.44
CA TYR A 419 -17.14 21.97 2.07
C TYR A 419 -16.20 21.08 2.90
N LEU A 420 -15.46 21.66 3.86
CA LEU A 420 -14.54 20.92 4.72
C LEU A 420 -15.31 19.85 5.49
N ARG A 421 -14.87 18.59 5.40
CA ARG A 421 -15.48 17.43 6.06
C ARG A 421 -14.66 16.97 7.26
N GLU A 422 -13.34 17.06 7.14
CA GLU A 422 -12.43 16.65 8.19
C GLU A 422 -11.36 17.72 8.42
N LEU A 423 -11.24 18.11 9.69
CA LEU A 423 -10.20 18.98 10.18
C LEU A 423 -9.46 18.27 11.31
N ASN A 424 -8.16 18.03 11.10
CA ASN A 424 -7.31 17.45 12.12
C ASN A 424 -6.25 18.48 12.56
N VAL A 425 -6.38 18.94 13.80
CA VAL A 425 -5.43 19.86 14.47
C VAL A 425 -4.90 19.22 15.77
N SER A 426 -4.90 17.89 15.83
CA SER A 426 -4.42 17.14 16.99
C SER A 426 -2.90 17.26 17.21
N GLU A 427 -2.42 16.88 18.39
CA GLU A 427 -0.99 16.87 18.72
C GLU A 427 -0.33 18.24 18.44
N ASN A 428 -0.99 19.31 18.87
CA ASN A 428 -0.49 20.68 18.79
C ASN A 428 -0.33 21.24 20.22
N ARG A 429 -0.21 22.56 20.36
CA ARG A 429 -0.08 23.26 21.65
C ARG A 429 -1.29 24.16 21.91
N ILE A 430 -2.44 23.84 21.32
CA ILE A 430 -3.63 24.70 21.33
C ILE A 430 -4.19 24.78 22.75
N SER A 431 -4.18 25.97 23.34
CA SER A 431 -4.81 26.23 24.65
C SER A 431 -6.10 27.04 24.55
N VAL A 432 -6.28 27.79 23.45
CA VAL A 432 -7.43 28.68 23.25
C VAL A 432 -8.00 28.50 21.84
N ILE A 433 -9.33 28.37 21.76
CA ILE A 433 -10.11 28.49 20.52
C ILE A 433 -10.78 29.86 20.57
N LYS A 434 -10.47 30.76 19.63
CA LYS A 434 -11.12 32.07 19.56
C LYS A 434 -12.54 31.94 19.02
N GLU A 435 -13.37 32.95 19.27
CA GLU A 435 -14.75 32.97 18.79
C GLU A 435 -14.83 32.86 17.26
N ASN A 436 -15.86 32.17 16.77
CA ASN A 436 -16.21 32.05 15.35
C ASN A 436 -15.16 31.38 14.43
N VAL A 437 -14.16 30.70 14.97
CA VAL A 437 -13.17 29.94 14.18
C VAL A 437 -13.84 28.95 13.23
N PHE A 438 -14.87 28.23 13.70
CA PHE A 438 -15.58 27.21 12.93
C PHE A 438 -16.89 27.70 12.31
N GLN A 439 -17.19 29.00 12.37
CA GLN A 439 -18.50 29.57 12.01
C GLN A 439 -18.96 29.21 10.58
N THR A 440 -18.01 29.09 9.64
CA THR A 440 -18.29 28.78 8.24
C THR A 440 -18.25 27.29 7.90
N LEU A 441 -17.85 26.41 8.81
CA LEU A 441 -17.57 24.99 8.54
C LEU A 441 -18.83 24.12 8.62
N ARG A 442 -19.84 24.48 7.82
CA ARG A 442 -21.18 23.89 7.91
C ARG A 442 -21.23 22.38 7.61
N ASN A 443 -20.30 21.87 6.80
CA ASN A 443 -20.23 20.45 6.42
C ASN A 443 -19.17 19.65 7.20
N LEU A 444 -18.55 20.25 8.23
CA LEU A 444 -17.54 19.57 9.03
C LEU A 444 -18.18 18.41 9.80
N ARG A 445 -17.66 17.20 9.56
CA ARG A 445 -18.13 15.96 10.19
C ARG A 445 -17.17 15.47 11.24
N ILE A 446 -15.87 15.63 11.01
CA ILE A 446 -14.83 15.15 11.90
C ILE A 446 -13.94 16.32 12.31
N LEU A 447 -13.87 16.57 13.62
CA LEU A 447 -12.95 17.53 14.22
C LEU A 447 -12.07 16.80 15.22
N ASN A 448 -10.76 16.79 14.95
CA ASN A 448 -9.80 16.23 15.88
C ASN A 448 -8.98 17.34 16.55
N LEU A 449 -9.21 17.53 17.84
CA LEU A 449 -8.51 18.46 18.74
C LEU A 449 -7.69 17.71 19.80
N SER A 450 -7.49 16.39 19.66
CA SER A 450 -6.80 15.59 20.67
C SER A 450 -5.34 16.00 20.86
N GLY A 451 -4.75 15.71 22.01
CA GLY A 451 -3.31 15.94 22.22
C GLY A 451 -2.93 17.42 22.24
N ASN A 452 -3.81 18.29 22.74
CA ASN A 452 -3.60 19.73 22.83
C ASN A 452 -3.51 20.17 24.31
N LYS A 453 -3.61 21.48 24.57
CA LYS A 453 -3.52 22.10 25.89
C LYS A 453 -4.84 22.79 26.30
N LEU A 454 -5.96 22.32 25.77
CA LEU A 454 -7.29 22.85 26.09
C LEU A 454 -7.65 22.50 27.53
N THR A 455 -8.01 23.50 28.33
CA THR A 455 -8.53 23.32 29.69
C THR A 455 -10.05 23.33 29.73
N HIS A 456 -10.69 23.98 28.76
CA HIS A 456 -12.14 24.11 28.69
C HIS A 456 -12.58 24.07 27.23
N ILE A 457 -13.81 23.60 27.01
CA ILE A 457 -14.50 23.73 25.71
C ILE A 457 -15.99 24.00 25.96
N THR A 458 -16.51 25.00 25.26
CA THR A 458 -17.88 25.48 25.41
C THR A 458 -18.66 25.35 24.11
N PRO A 459 -19.99 25.27 24.15
CA PRO A 459 -20.80 25.23 22.92
C PRO A 459 -20.59 26.43 21.99
N SER A 460 -20.21 27.58 22.54
CA SER A 460 -19.83 28.76 21.76
C SER A 460 -18.60 28.54 20.88
N ASP A 461 -17.63 27.74 21.34
CA ASP A 461 -16.39 27.49 20.60
C ASP A 461 -16.65 26.68 19.32
N LEU A 462 -17.69 25.85 19.31
CA LEU A 462 -18.07 24.99 18.18
C LEU A 462 -19.19 25.59 17.32
N ILE A 463 -19.52 26.87 17.51
CA ILE A 463 -20.54 27.55 16.69
C ILE A 463 -20.17 27.44 15.19
N GLY A 464 -21.13 26.96 14.40
CA GLY A 464 -21.03 26.82 12.95
C GLY A 464 -20.70 25.41 12.45
N ALA A 465 -20.06 24.57 13.25
CA ALA A 465 -19.80 23.16 12.96
C ALA A 465 -21.06 22.30 13.17
N LYS A 466 -22.16 22.65 12.48
CA LYS A 466 -23.49 22.08 12.71
C LYS A 466 -23.65 20.62 12.29
N SER A 467 -22.74 20.12 11.45
CA SER A 467 -22.78 18.75 10.90
C SER A 467 -21.82 17.79 11.59
N LEU A 468 -21.35 18.14 12.79
CA LEU A 468 -20.28 17.42 13.46
C LEU A 468 -20.75 16.05 13.96
N GLU A 469 -20.19 14.99 13.37
CA GLU A 469 -20.46 13.60 13.72
C GLU A 469 -19.46 13.08 14.77
N LYS A 470 -18.19 13.50 14.68
CA LYS A 470 -17.10 13.04 15.56
C LYS A 470 -16.25 14.20 16.04
N LEU A 471 -16.05 14.26 17.36
CA LEU A 471 -15.22 15.23 18.04
C LEU A 471 -14.21 14.51 18.95
N TYR A 472 -12.92 14.65 18.64
CA TYR A 472 -11.87 14.07 19.46
C TYR A 472 -11.24 15.11 20.38
N LEU A 473 -11.33 14.90 21.69
CA LEU A 473 -10.81 15.80 22.72
C LEU A 473 -9.86 15.10 23.71
N HIS A 474 -9.60 13.81 23.53
CA HIS A 474 -8.65 13.08 24.37
C HIS A 474 -7.25 13.73 24.35
N SER A 475 -6.41 13.37 25.31
CA SER A 475 -5.08 13.94 25.54
C SER A 475 -5.07 15.47 25.71
N ASN A 476 -6.14 16.06 26.26
CA ASN A 476 -6.19 17.45 26.73
C ASN A 476 -6.38 17.53 28.25
N PRO A 477 -5.84 18.56 28.93
CA PRO A 477 -6.02 18.80 30.36
C PRO A 477 -7.38 19.47 30.67
N LEU A 478 -8.49 18.92 30.17
CA LEU A 478 -9.79 19.56 30.33
C LEU A 478 -10.30 19.46 31.79
N GLU A 479 -10.69 20.59 32.37
CA GLU A 479 -11.19 20.72 33.75
C GLU A 479 -12.72 20.65 33.83
N SER A 480 -13.41 21.18 32.81
CA SER A 480 -14.86 21.09 32.66
C SER A 480 -15.27 20.75 31.23
N PHE A 481 -16.43 20.11 31.10
CA PHE A 481 -17.07 19.86 29.81
C PHE A 481 -18.55 20.22 29.87
N HIS A 482 -18.95 21.18 29.05
CA HIS A 482 -20.34 21.59 28.93
C HIS A 482 -20.94 20.88 27.72
N GLY A 483 -21.93 20.01 27.96
CA GLY A 483 -22.59 19.25 26.90
C GLY A 483 -23.10 20.15 25.78
N PHE A 484 -22.97 19.68 24.54
CA PHE A 484 -23.33 20.46 23.35
C PHE A 484 -24.80 20.25 22.97
N ARG A 485 -25.42 21.31 22.44
CA ARG A 485 -26.68 21.23 21.67
C ARG A 485 -26.39 21.75 20.27
N PHE A 486 -26.28 20.85 19.29
CA PHE A 486 -26.22 21.25 17.89
C PHE A 486 -27.65 21.47 17.42
N SER A 487 -27.95 22.68 16.96
CA SER A 487 -29.32 23.18 16.76
C SER A 487 -30.14 22.48 15.69
N ASN A 488 -29.65 21.41 15.03
CA ASN A 488 -30.29 20.75 13.89
C ASN A 488 -29.82 19.29 13.64
N GLN A 489 -29.40 18.52 14.65
CA GLN A 489 -28.84 17.17 14.43
C GLN A 489 -29.80 16.07 14.95
N GLU A 490 -30.34 15.25 14.04
CA GLU A 490 -30.95 13.94 14.34
C GLU A 490 -29.90 12.87 14.67
N SER A 491 -28.61 13.16 14.43
CA SER A 491 -27.47 12.27 14.63
C SER A 491 -26.69 12.57 15.91
N PHE A 492 -26.32 11.52 16.65
CA PHE A 492 -25.45 11.63 17.82
C PHE A 492 -24.04 12.09 17.43
N THR A 493 -23.52 13.12 18.09
CA THR A 493 -22.09 13.46 17.99
C THR A 493 -21.31 12.55 18.94
N PHE A 494 -20.34 11.79 18.40
CA PHE A 494 -19.42 10.96 19.18
C PHE A 494 -18.27 11.82 19.72
N VAL A 495 -18.14 11.86 21.05
CA VAL A 495 -17.08 12.63 21.73
C VAL A 495 -16.15 11.69 22.49
N THR A 496 -14.83 11.85 22.29
CA THR A 496 -13.80 11.14 23.08
C THR A 496 -13.10 12.08 24.04
N MET A 497 -12.78 11.64 25.25
CA MET A 497 -12.11 12.44 26.30
C MET A 497 -10.92 11.67 26.91
N ASN A 498 -10.44 12.00 28.11
CA ASN A 498 -9.40 11.24 28.80
C ASN A 498 -9.97 10.32 29.87
N LEU A 499 -9.57 9.06 29.91
CA LEU A 499 -9.72 8.18 31.07
C LEU A 499 -8.31 7.76 31.46
N THR A 500 -8.00 7.83 32.74
CA THR A 500 -6.70 7.44 33.29
C THR A 500 -6.86 6.25 34.22
N LEU A 501 -5.82 5.42 34.28
CA LEU A 501 -5.75 4.24 35.14
C LEU A 501 -4.60 4.42 36.13
N SER A 502 -4.87 4.19 37.40
CA SER A 502 -3.87 4.14 38.47
C SER A 502 -4.11 2.93 39.36
N ASP A 503 -3.16 2.64 40.25
CA ASP A 503 -3.28 1.61 41.31
C ASP A 503 -3.68 0.22 40.78
N ILE A 504 -3.15 -0.15 39.61
CA ILE A 504 -3.46 -1.42 38.96
C ILE A 504 -2.75 -2.55 39.70
N SER A 505 -3.53 -3.38 40.38
CA SER A 505 -3.10 -4.61 41.04
C SER A 505 -3.75 -5.83 40.37
N PRO A 506 -3.35 -7.07 40.71
CA PRO A 506 -4.03 -8.27 40.22
C PRO A 506 -5.54 -8.31 40.54
N PHE A 507 -5.99 -7.56 41.56
CA PHE A 507 -7.35 -7.64 42.10
C PHE A 507 -8.09 -6.29 42.11
N SER A 508 -7.43 -5.20 41.77
CA SER A 508 -8.03 -3.87 41.83
C SER A 508 -7.46 -2.93 40.80
N MET A 509 -8.21 -1.90 40.45
CA MET A 509 -7.72 -0.76 39.68
C MET A 509 -8.48 0.49 40.08
N THR A 510 -7.86 1.66 39.94
CA THR A 510 -8.56 2.94 40.01
C THR A 510 -8.71 3.49 38.60
N ILE A 511 -9.94 3.77 38.18
CA ILE A 511 -10.22 4.51 36.96
C ILE A 511 -10.54 5.95 37.34
N SER A 512 -9.89 6.92 36.71
CA SER A 512 -10.18 8.34 36.90
C SER A 512 -10.54 9.00 35.57
N TRP A 513 -11.34 10.06 35.65
CA TRP A 513 -11.73 10.90 34.53
C TRP A 513 -11.56 12.37 34.90
N PRO A 514 -11.28 13.25 33.93
CA PRO A 514 -10.60 14.52 34.19
C PRO A 514 -11.52 15.61 34.75
N PHE A 515 -12.84 15.45 34.65
CA PHE A 515 -13.79 16.53 34.90
C PHE A 515 -14.35 16.51 36.33
N LYS A 516 -14.22 17.64 37.03
CA LYS A 516 -14.94 17.94 38.29
C LYS A 516 -16.20 18.78 38.07
N GLY A 517 -16.23 19.56 36.99
CA GLY A 517 -17.30 20.50 36.64
C GLY A 517 -17.86 20.27 35.23
N GLY A 518 -18.97 20.94 34.91
CA GLY A 518 -19.68 20.82 33.64
C GLY A 518 -21.19 20.78 33.81
N THR A 519 -21.93 20.36 32.77
CA THR A 519 -23.40 20.26 32.79
C THR A 519 -23.93 18.82 32.88
N GLN A 520 -23.05 17.86 33.20
CA GLN A 520 -23.42 16.47 33.43
C GLN A 520 -24.30 16.32 34.67
N ILE A 521 -25.30 15.45 34.59
CA ILE A 521 -26.20 15.11 35.71
C ILE A 521 -25.55 14.02 36.57
N TYR A 522 -24.96 13.02 35.91
CA TYR A 522 -24.32 11.86 36.52
C TYR A 522 -23.36 11.21 35.52
N TRP A 523 -22.56 10.25 36.00
CA TRP A 523 -21.72 9.38 35.17
C TRP A 523 -22.31 7.99 35.09
N THR A 524 -22.11 7.32 33.96
CA THR A 524 -22.39 5.91 33.78
C THR A 524 -21.07 5.18 33.60
N MET A 525 -20.95 4.00 34.21
CA MET A 525 -19.84 3.09 33.95
C MET A 525 -20.39 1.74 33.52
N THR A 526 -19.89 1.22 32.41
CA THR A 526 -20.10 -0.16 31.99
C THR A 526 -18.74 -0.84 31.95
N GLY A 527 -18.65 -2.08 32.40
CA GLY A 527 -17.42 -2.85 32.27
C GLY A 527 -17.73 -4.30 31.96
N ILE A 528 -16.90 -4.89 31.09
CA ILE A 528 -17.04 -6.24 30.60
C ILE A 528 -15.69 -6.94 30.75
N CYS A 529 -15.71 -8.15 31.27
CA CYS A 529 -14.55 -9.02 31.28
C CYS A 529 -14.50 -9.82 29.98
N LEU A 530 -13.43 -9.69 29.21
CA LEU A 530 -13.32 -10.28 27.87
C LEU A 530 -12.78 -11.72 27.89
N ASN A 531 -12.36 -12.23 29.05
CA ASN A 531 -11.78 -13.56 29.17
C ASN A 531 -12.88 -14.63 29.32
N ARG A 532 -12.83 -15.71 28.52
CA ARG A 532 -13.87 -16.76 28.44
C ARG A 532 -13.88 -17.76 29.61
N SER A 533 -13.25 -17.47 30.75
CA SER A 533 -13.30 -18.35 31.92
C SER A 533 -14.58 -18.12 32.71
N SER A 534 -15.22 -19.20 33.18
CA SER A 534 -16.43 -19.22 34.01
C SER A 534 -16.28 -18.53 35.39
N SER A 535 -15.09 -17.98 35.68
CA SER A 535 -14.74 -17.31 36.93
C SER A 535 -14.89 -15.78 36.90
N CYS A 536 -15.22 -15.17 35.75
CA CYS A 536 -15.31 -13.71 35.68
C CYS A 536 -16.68 -13.18 36.14
N ALA A 537 -16.79 -12.83 37.43
CA ALA A 537 -18.00 -12.28 38.04
C ALA A 537 -18.15 -10.76 37.89
N PHE A 538 -17.43 -10.12 36.95
CA PHE A 538 -17.63 -8.70 36.63
C PHE A 538 -18.93 -8.57 35.84
N ARG A 539 -20.05 -8.42 36.54
CA ARG A 539 -21.39 -8.37 35.93
C ARG A 539 -21.52 -7.09 35.10
N GLU A 540 -22.14 -7.24 33.93
CA GLU A 540 -22.60 -6.19 33.02
C GLU A 540 -23.68 -5.30 33.67
N GLN A 541 -23.34 -4.54 34.72
CA GLN A 541 -24.26 -3.60 35.35
C GLN A 541 -23.75 -2.18 35.18
N SER A 542 -24.54 -1.38 34.46
CA SER A 542 -24.36 0.06 34.39
C SER A 542 -24.41 0.64 35.81
N THR A 543 -23.28 1.16 36.28
CA THR A 543 -23.21 1.83 37.58
C THR A 543 -23.32 3.33 37.38
N TYR A 544 -24.10 3.99 38.22
CA TYR A 544 -24.36 5.43 38.13
C TYR A 544 -23.60 6.16 39.24
N PHE A 545 -22.93 7.27 38.89
CA PHE A 545 -22.19 8.08 39.86
C PHE A 545 -22.62 9.55 39.84
N PRO A 546 -22.61 10.25 40.99
CA PRO A 546 -22.88 11.68 41.03
C PRO A 546 -21.94 12.49 40.13
N ALA A 547 -22.42 13.61 39.58
CA ALA A 547 -21.67 14.48 38.66
C ALA A 547 -20.28 14.92 39.15
N PHE A 548 -20.10 15.09 40.47
CA PHE A 548 -18.85 15.54 41.10
C PHE A 548 -17.79 14.43 41.25
N LYS A 549 -18.15 13.17 41.03
CA LYS A 549 -17.20 12.06 41.17
C LYS A 549 -16.20 12.09 40.02
N THR A 550 -14.93 11.88 40.31
CA THR A 550 -13.81 11.93 39.33
C THR A 550 -13.04 10.63 39.20
N SER A 551 -13.31 9.68 40.08
CA SER A 551 -12.64 8.38 40.06
C SER A 551 -13.50 7.31 40.70
N ILE A 552 -13.18 6.07 40.35
CA ILE A 552 -13.71 4.87 40.97
C ILE A 552 -12.60 3.88 41.23
N TYR A 553 -12.57 3.38 42.46
CA TYR A 553 -11.83 2.18 42.80
C TYR A 553 -12.69 0.96 42.47
N ILE A 554 -12.16 0.09 41.62
CA ILE A 554 -12.77 -1.18 41.24
C ILE A 554 -11.95 -2.28 41.94
N ASP A 555 -12.60 -3.09 42.76
CA ASP A 555 -12.01 -4.23 43.43
C ASP A 555 -12.51 -5.55 42.82
N LYS A 556 -12.03 -6.68 43.36
CA LYS A 556 -12.44 -8.05 42.97
C LYS A 556 -12.19 -8.38 41.49
N LEU A 557 -11.21 -7.71 40.88
CA LEU A 557 -10.68 -8.11 39.58
C LEU A 557 -9.98 -9.47 39.69
N GLN A 558 -9.80 -10.10 38.54
CA GLN A 558 -9.08 -11.36 38.42
C GLN A 558 -7.69 -11.08 37.85
N PRO A 559 -6.63 -11.73 38.36
CA PRO A 559 -5.29 -11.62 37.82
C PRO A 559 -5.21 -12.01 36.34
N SER A 560 -4.30 -11.40 35.58
CA SER A 560 -4.06 -11.71 34.16
C SER A 560 -5.29 -11.65 33.24
N SER A 561 -6.34 -10.94 33.66
CA SER A 561 -7.61 -10.86 32.94
C SER A 561 -7.72 -9.53 32.21
N LEU A 562 -8.41 -9.55 31.07
CA LEU A 562 -8.64 -8.39 30.22
C LEU A 562 -10.05 -7.85 30.46
N TYR A 563 -10.12 -6.56 30.78
CA TYR A 563 -11.35 -5.81 31.01
C TYR A 563 -11.53 -4.74 29.94
N TYR A 564 -12.76 -4.54 29.52
CA TYR A 564 -13.19 -3.40 28.71
C TYR A 564 -14.11 -2.54 29.58
N VAL A 565 -13.66 -1.34 29.97
CA VAL A 565 -14.41 -0.48 30.89
C VAL A 565 -14.66 0.88 30.25
N CYS A 566 -15.92 1.28 30.18
CA CYS A 566 -16.36 2.57 29.70
C CYS A 566 -16.87 3.44 30.85
N VAL A 567 -16.52 4.72 30.83
CA VAL A 567 -17.08 5.72 31.75
C VAL A 567 -17.53 6.92 30.95
N ASN A 568 -18.84 7.21 30.98
CA ASN A 568 -19.47 8.21 30.13
C ASN A 568 -20.33 9.18 30.97
N PRO A 569 -20.17 10.50 30.84
CA PRO A 569 -21.06 11.47 31.44
C PRO A 569 -22.42 11.47 30.73
N VAL A 570 -23.47 11.70 31.50
CA VAL A 570 -24.84 11.85 30.99
C VAL A 570 -25.30 13.28 31.22
N PHE A 571 -25.78 13.92 30.15
CA PHE A 571 -26.27 15.29 30.16
C PHE A 571 -27.79 15.32 30.02
N LEU A 572 -28.44 16.43 30.44
CA LEU A 572 -29.85 16.72 30.14
C LEU A 572 -30.14 16.82 28.63
N SER A 573 -29.09 17.00 27.83
CA SER A 573 -29.14 17.11 26.36
C SER A 573 -28.96 15.73 25.72
N SER A 574 -29.96 15.25 24.97
CA SER A 574 -29.98 13.92 24.34
C SER A 574 -29.11 13.75 23.08
N HIS A 575 -28.37 14.78 22.65
CA HIS A 575 -27.79 14.82 21.29
C HIS A 575 -26.26 14.64 21.22
N ALA A 576 -25.56 14.62 22.35
CA ALA A 576 -24.13 14.33 22.41
C ALA A 576 -23.89 13.03 23.17
N GLN A 577 -23.35 12.01 22.49
CA GLN A 577 -22.92 10.77 23.12
C GLN A 577 -21.41 10.82 23.30
N VAL A 578 -21.00 10.96 24.56
CA VAL A 578 -19.64 10.66 24.95
C VAL A 578 -19.55 9.15 25.09
N VAL A 579 -18.66 8.52 24.33
CA VAL A 579 -18.36 7.10 24.51
C VAL A 579 -16.85 6.97 24.62
N GLN A 580 -16.41 6.61 25.82
CA GLN A 580 -15.02 6.38 26.11
C GLN A 580 -14.82 5.12 26.90
N CYS A 581 -13.91 4.28 26.43
CA CYS A 581 -13.64 2.97 27.00
C CYS A 581 -12.13 2.68 27.01
N LEU A 582 -11.70 1.91 27.99
CA LEU A 582 -10.33 1.44 28.18
C LEU A 582 -10.29 -0.07 28.11
N HIS A 583 -9.23 -0.61 27.51
CA HIS A 583 -8.86 -2.01 27.67
C HIS A 583 -7.79 -2.10 28.76
N VAL A 584 -8.05 -2.87 29.81
CA VAL A 584 -7.18 -2.97 30.97
C VAL A 584 -6.82 -4.42 31.22
N ARG A 585 -5.53 -4.73 31.27
CA ARG A 585 -5.03 -6.06 31.66
C ARG A 585 -4.48 -5.98 33.08
N THR A 586 -5.03 -6.79 33.97
CA THR A 586 -4.50 -6.92 35.34
C THR A 586 -3.18 -7.69 35.35
N PRO A 587 -2.23 -7.34 36.23
CA PRO A 587 -0.99 -8.08 36.43
C PRO A 587 -1.22 -9.55 36.84
N ILE A 588 -0.17 -10.37 36.69
CA ILE A 588 -0.14 -11.75 37.21
C ILE A 588 -0.15 -11.70 38.75
N ASN A 589 -0.80 -12.68 39.38
CA ASN A 589 -0.87 -12.82 40.84
C ASN A 589 0.49 -13.21 41.42
N SER A 590 1.41 -12.25 41.55
CA SER A 590 2.63 -12.42 42.31
C SER A 590 2.46 -11.80 43.70
N TYR A 591 2.20 -12.64 44.70
CA TYR A 591 2.32 -12.29 46.11
C TYR A 591 3.78 -11.90 46.42
N LYS A 592 4.14 -10.63 46.27
CA LYS A 592 5.27 -10.00 46.98
C LYS A 592 4.95 -8.52 47.25
N PRO A 593 5.24 -8.00 48.46
CA PRO A 593 5.05 -6.59 48.75
C PRO A 593 6.04 -5.77 47.92
N PHE A 594 5.53 -4.85 47.10
CA PHE A 594 6.38 -3.99 46.26
C PHE A 594 6.71 -2.71 47.02
N VAL A 595 8.00 -2.53 47.32
CA VAL A 595 8.62 -1.26 47.71
C VAL A 595 8.58 -0.34 46.49
N GLN A 596 8.31 0.96 46.73
CA GLN A 596 8.29 2.02 45.71
C GLN A 596 9.44 1.92 44.71
N THR A 597 9.10 1.82 43.41
CA THR A 597 9.93 2.38 42.35
C THR A 597 9.06 3.19 41.39
N THR A 598 9.49 4.43 41.19
CA THR A 598 8.91 5.41 40.29
C THR A 598 9.10 5.03 38.82
N ALA A 599 8.11 5.46 38.01
CA ALA A 599 8.07 5.55 36.55
C ALA A 599 7.77 4.24 35.77
N ALA A 600 6.47 3.98 35.64
CA ALA A 600 5.90 3.03 34.70
C ALA A 600 6.09 3.51 33.25
N GLN A 601 6.57 2.59 32.40
CA GLN A 601 6.45 2.70 30.95
C GLN A 601 4.99 2.59 30.54
N VAL A 602 4.44 3.67 29.99
CA VAL A 602 3.15 3.68 29.30
C VAL A 602 3.36 3.10 27.90
N VAL A 603 2.90 1.87 27.66
CA VAL A 603 2.80 1.29 26.32
C VAL A 603 1.55 1.87 25.65
N ASN A 604 1.73 2.94 24.88
CA ASN A 604 0.74 3.44 23.94
C ASN A 604 0.69 2.50 22.73
N TYR A 605 -0.43 1.79 22.55
CA TYR A 605 -0.71 1.12 21.28
C TYR A 605 -1.17 2.16 20.24
N SER A 606 -0.30 2.46 19.29
CA SER A 606 -0.68 2.95 17.96
C SER A 606 -1.21 1.76 17.12
N PRO A 607 -2.16 1.98 16.20
CA PRO A 607 -2.60 0.93 15.29
C PRO A 607 -1.59 0.79 14.16
N THR A 608 -0.52 0.02 14.39
CA THR A 608 0.39 -0.43 13.34
C THR A 608 0.23 -1.92 13.09
N ARG A 609 -0.12 -2.20 11.84
CA ARG A 609 0.00 -3.45 11.08
C ARG A 609 0.81 -4.56 11.77
N ILE A 610 0.15 -5.71 11.93
CA ILE A 610 0.77 -6.98 12.23
C ILE A 610 1.63 -7.39 11.03
N THR A 611 2.95 -7.29 11.16
CA THR A 611 3.91 -8.15 10.43
C THR A 611 4.49 -9.11 11.45
N LEU A 612 3.99 -10.35 11.45
CA LEU A 612 4.53 -11.45 12.25
C LEU A 612 5.80 -11.95 11.52
N SER A 613 6.97 -11.79 12.14
CA SER A 613 8.18 -12.51 11.73
C SER A 613 8.12 -13.94 12.28
N LEU A 614 8.28 -14.90 11.37
CA LEU A 614 8.04 -16.32 11.56
C LEU A 614 9.36 -17.05 11.80
N VAL A 615 10.12 -16.62 12.81
CA VAL A 615 11.39 -17.26 13.21
C VAL A 615 11.45 -17.28 14.73
N THR A 616 10.98 -18.37 15.35
CA THR A 616 11.34 -18.90 16.71
C THR A 616 10.28 -19.85 17.31
N TYR A 617 9.58 -20.65 16.50
CA TYR A 617 8.76 -21.75 17.03
C TYR A 617 8.84 -22.96 16.09
N LEU A 618 9.92 -23.74 16.20
CA LEU A 618 10.01 -25.14 15.76
C LEU A 618 11.37 -25.73 16.20
N LEU A 619 11.66 -25.61 17.48
CA LEU A 619 12.67 -26.41 18.15
C LEU A 619 12.05 -26.83 19.48
N ILE A 620 11.97 -28.15 19.68
CA ILE A 620 11.45 -28.85 20.86
C ILE A 620 9.92 -29.05 20.82
N ILE A 621 9.50 -30.13 20.15
CA ILE A 621 8.60 -31.17 20.68
C ILE A 621 8.65 -32.34 19.67
N PHE A 622 9.21 -33.46 20.15
CA PHE A 622 9.16 -34.84 19.65
C PHE A 622 10.06 -35.25 18.46
N ILE A 623 11.34 -35.56 18.66
CA ILE A 623 11.88 -36.90 19.01
C ILE A 623 10.87 -37.87 19.68
N ILE A 624 10.80 -39.11 19.16
CA ILE A 624 9.92 -40.26 19.51
C ILE A 624 8.71 -40.32 18.54
N TYR A 625 8.63 -41.03 17.41
CA TYR A 625 9.07 -42.36 16.92
C TYR A 625 9.30 -42.24 15.38
N SER A 626 10.46 -42.53 14.78
CA SER A 626 10.99 -43.85 14.33
C SER A 626 10.12 -44.63 13.33
N SER A 627 10.36 -44.41 12.03
CA SER A 627 10.66 -45.41 10.98
C SER A 627 10.66 -44.74 9.62
#